data_AF-A0A415E3Q8-F1
#
_entry.id   AF-A0A415E3Q8-F1
#
_cell.length_a   1.000
_cell.length_b   1.000
_cell.length_c   1.000
_cell.angle_alpha   90.00
_cell.angle_beta   90.00
_cell.angle_gamma   90.00
#
_symmetry.space_group_name_H-M   'P 1'
#
loop_
_entity.id
_entity.type
_entity.pdbx_description
1 polymer ?
#
loop_
_entity_poly.entity_id
_entity_poly.type
_entity_poly.pdbx_seq_one_letter_code
_entity_poly.pdbx_strand_id
1 'polypeptide(L)'
;MKKVYAINACVLVIIFLTAGIIARPSDYNREMKNLISQRTEVLNEFYDGRRDFDASRDKLELLESGKLLKNDVAAMKTYQSTDIDQVVSYKIKIKSCKKTSYGIIKGKAEIRWVMRSVNDTREEKHSYFFTGEINQKNTKLTQLKKI
;
A
#
# COMPACT_ATOMS: atom_id res chain seq x y z
N MET A 1 25.82 49.63 3.74
CA MET A 1 24.73 48.73 4.16
C MET A 1 24.61 47.59 3.17
N LYS A 2 25.08 46.38 3.51
CA LYS A 2 24.78 45.09 2.87
C LYS A 2 25.56 43.97 3.58
N LYS A 3 24.93 42.79 3.67
CA LYS A 3 25.45 41.45 4.01
C LYS A 3 25.39 41.00 5.48
N VAL A 4 24.20 40.64 5.91
CA VAL A 4 23.90 39.53 6.84
C VAL A 4 22.53 39.01 6.33
N TYR A 5 22.32 37.76 5.87
CA TYR A 5 22.02 36.56 6.64
C TYR A 5 21.89 35.33 5.69
N ALA A 6 22.95 34.95 4.97
CA ALA A 6 22.90 33.79 4.07
C ALA A 6 23.37 32.46 4.71
N ILE A 7 23.61 32.43 6.03
CA ILE A 7 24.27 31.28 6.69
C ILE A 7 23.34 30.50 7.62
N ASN A 8 22.15 31.01 7.96
CA ASN A 8 21.23 30.32 8.90
C ASN A 8 20.13 29.47 8.25
N ALA A 9 20.06 29.36 6.91
CA ALA A 9 19.02 28.53 6.26
C ALA A 9 19.43 27.05 6.12
N CYS A 10 20.73 26.71 6.10
CA CYS A 10 21.17 25.34 5.90
C CYS A 10 21.12 24.45 7.16
N VAL A 11 21.14 25.04 8.36
CA VAL A 11 21.14 24.27 9.61
C VAL A 11 19.74 23.74 9.97
N LEU A 12 18.67 24.41 9.51
CA LEU A 12 17.28 23.98 9.77
C LEU A 12 16.83 22.77 8.94
N VAL A 13 17.51 22.45 7.83
CA VAL A 13 17.15 21.30 6.98
C VAL A 13 17.71 19.98 7.54
N ILE A 14 18.73 20.02 8.40
CA ILE A 14 19.42 18.82 8.90
C ILE A 14 18.65 18.15 10.06
N ILE A 15 17.76 18.85 10.75
CA ILE A 15 17.01 18.29 11.91
C ILE A 15 15.93 17.29 11.47
N PHE A 16 15.55 17.24 10.19
CA PHE A 16 14.63 16.20 9.68
C PHE A 16 15.27 14.82 9.47
N LEU A 17 16.60 14.68 9.65
CA LEU A 17 17.31 13.41 9.42
C LEU A 17 17.42 12.48 10.65
N THR A 18 16.88 12.87 11.81
CA THR A 18 17.01 12.06 13.04
C THR A 18 15.70 11.71 13.73
N ALA A 19 14.57 11.72 13.01
CA ALA A 19 13.36 11.10 13.52
C ALA A 19 13.48 9.57 13.34
N GLY A 20 14.16 8.92 14.29
CA GLY A 20 13.92 7.51 14.57
C GLY A 20 12.44 7.35 14.93
N ILE A 21 11.61 7.07 13.92
CA ILE A 21 10.16 6.92 14.09
C ILE A 21 9.95 5.61 14.87
N ILE A 22 9.89 5.71 16.20
CA ILE A 22 9.19 4.74 17.03
C ILE A 22 7.71 4.92 16.69
N ALA A 23 7.28 4.38 15.55
CA ALA A 23 5.88 4.45 15.17
C ALA A 23 5.09 3.67 16.21
N ARG A 24 4.06 4.32 16.76
CA ARG A 24 3.16 3.70 17.73
C ARG A 24 2.31 2.65 16.98
N PRO A 25 1.75 1.63 17.66
CA PRO A 25 0.87 0.66 17.01
C PRO A 25 -0.29 1.29 16.21
N SER A 26 -0.75 2.48 16.61
CA SER A 26 -1.73 3.29 15.88
C SER A 26 -1.23 3.76 14.51
N ASP A 27 0.07 4.06 14.37
CA ASP A 27 0.67 4.53 13.12
C ASP A 27 0.80 3.41 12.11
N TYR A 28 1.29 2.23 12.53
CA TYR A 28 1.40 1.07 11.64
C TYR A 28 0.03 0.56 11.17
N ASN A 29 -1.01 0.64 12.00
CA ASN A 29 -2.36 0.32 11.57
C ASN A 29 -2.81 1.19 10.39
N ARG A 30 -2.63 2.51 10.53
CA ARG A 30 -3.00 3.48 9.49
C ARG A 30 -2.15 3.30 8.24
N GLU A 31 -0.84 3.13 8.41
CA GLU A 31 0.11 2.95 7.32
C GLU A 31 -0.20 1.69 6.50
N MET A 32 -0.36 0.53 7.14
CA MET A 32 -0.68 -0.71 6.43
C MET A 32 -2.07 -0.67 5.80
N LYS A 33 -3.04 -0.02 6.46
CA LYS A 33 -4.37 0.22 5.86
C LYS A 33 -4.24 1.05 4.58
N ASN A 34 -3.45 2.12 4.61
CA ASN A 34 -3.24 3.00 3.46
C ASN A 34 -2.52 2.28 2.31
N LEU A 35 -1.53 1.43 2.60
CA LEU A 35 -0.86 0.63 1.58
C LEU A 35 -1.81 -0.36 0.89
N ILE A 36 -2.63 -1.08 1.67
CA ILE A 36 -3.64 -2.00 1.11
C ILE A 36 -4.68 -1.23 0.28
N SER A 37 -5.12 -0.06 0.76
CA SER A 37 -6.08 0.83 0.07
C SER A 37 -5.53 1.28 -1.29
N GLN A 38 -4.34 1.89 -1.30
CA GLN A 38 -3.72 2.42 -2.51
C GLN A 38 -3.41 1.30 -3.52
N ARG A 39 -2.93 0.14 -3.06
CA ARG A 39 -2.73 -1.02 -3.94
C ARG A 39 -4.04 -1.46 -4.61
N THR A 40 -5.12 -1.50 -3.84
CA THR A 40 -6.45 -1.85 -4.36
C THR A 40 -6.90 -0.87 -5.43
N GLU A 41 -6.71 0.43 -5.19
CA GLU A 41 -7.07 1.49 -6.15
C GLU A 41 -6.28 1.37 -7.45
N VAL A 42 -4.95 1.17 -7.37
CA VAL A 42 -4.11 1.01 -8.57
C VAL A 42 -4.53 -0.19 -9.40
N LEU A 43 -4.77 -1.35 -8.78
CA LEU A 43 -5.21 -2.54 -9.49
C LEU A 43 -6.61 -2.34 -10.08
N ASN A 44 -7.54 -1.74 -9.35
CA ASN A 44 -8.90 -1.50 -9.83
C ASN A 44 -8.92 -0.49 -10.98
N GLU A 45 -8.10 0.56 -10.95
CA GLU A 45 -7.91 1.50 -12.07
C GLU A 45 -7.33 0.82 -13.31
N PHE A 46 -6.37 -0.09 -13.13
CA PHE A 46 -5.80 -0.85 -14.23
C PHE A 46 -6.83 -1.74 -14.91
N TYR A 47 -7.55 -2.56 -14.13
CA TYR A 47 -8.53 -3.50 -14.68
C TYR A 47 -9.78 -2.83 -15.26
N ASP A 48 -10.10 -1.61 -14.82
CA ASP A 48 -11.13 -0.74 -15.41
C ASP A 48 -10.62 0.04 -16.63
N GLY A 49 -9.37 -0.15 -17.05
CA GLY A 49 -8.78 0.53 -18.20
C GLY A 49 -8.47 2.02 -17.99
N ARG A 50 -8.61 2.54 -16.78
CA ARG A 50 -8.32 3.94 -16.42
C ARG A 50 -6.83 4.22 -16.23
N ARG A 51 -6.01 3.18 -16.09
CA ARG A 51 -4.55 3.29 -15.95
C ARG A 51 -3.85 2.25 -16.83
N ASP A 52 -2.82 2.67 -17.57
CA ASP A 52 -2.04 1.75 -18.39
C ASP A 52 -1.14 0.82 -17.54
N PHE A 53 -0.59 -0.20 -18.19
CA PHE A 53 0.21 -1.23 -17.54
C PHE A 53 1.48 -0.67 -16.87
N ASP A 54 2.25 0.17 -17.56
CA ASP A 54 3.53 0.67 -17.07
C ASP A 54 3.33 1.64 -15.90
N ALA A 55 2.37 2.56 -16.02
CA ALA A 55 2.01 3.49 -14.94
C ALA A 55 1.45 2.75 -13.71
N SER A 56 0.74 1.65 -13.92
CA SER A 56 0.26 0.79 -12.82
C SER A 56 1.40 0.05 -12.14
N ARG A 57 2.30 -0.56 -12.92
CA ARG A 57 3.51 -1.22 -12.40
C ARG A 57 4.36 -0.25 -11.57
N ASP A 58 4.68 0.92 -12.10
CA ASP A 58 5.53 1.90 -11.43
C ASP A 58 4.89 2.38 -10.13
N LYS A 59 3.56 2.52 -10.09
CA LYS A 59 2.85 2.88 -8.86
C LYS A 59 2.84 1.74 -7.85
N LEU A 60 2.65 0.49 -8.29
CA LEU A 60 2.77 -0.69 -7.42
C LEU A 60 4.17 -0.82 -6.85
N GLU A 61 5.23 -0.54 -7.61
CA GLU A 61 6.61 -0.57 -7.12
C GLU A 61 6.85 0.39 -5.95
N LEU A 62 6.08 1.48 -5.83
CA LEU A 62 6.15 2.38 -4.68
C LEU A 62 5.43 1.82 -3.44
N LEU A 63 4.43 0.97 -3.62
CA LEU A 63 3.52 0.47 -2.60
C LEU A 63 3.91 -0.92 -2.07
N GLU A 64 4.46 -1.76 -2.94
CA GLU A 64 4.72 -3.17 -2.67
C GLU A 64 6.09 -3.62 -3.20
N SER A 65 6.52 -4.79 -2.73
CA SER A 65 7.80 -5.37 -3.11
C SER A 65 7.80 -6.89 -2.97
N GLY A 66 8.89 -7.52 -3.40
CA GLY A 66 9.10 -8.95 -3.26
C GLY A 66 8.12 -9.77 -4.10
N LYS A 67 7.60 -10.85 -3.51
CA LYS A 67 6.71 -11.78 -4.21
C LYS A 67 5.34 -11.19 -4.51
N LEU A 68 4.85 -10.27 -3.67
CA LEU A 68 3.56 -9.62 -3.88
C LEU A 68 3.55 -8.85 -5.20
N LEU A 69 4.49 -7.90 -5.36
CA LEU A 69 4.67 -7.13 -6.58
C LEU A 69 4.80 -8.02 -7.83
N LYS A 70 5.65 -9.05 -7.76
CA LYS A 70 5.84 -9.98 -8.89
C LYS A 70 4.53 -10.67 -9.28
N ASN A 71 3.75 -11.10 -8.30
CA ASN A 71 2.48 -11.77 -8.53
C ASN A 71 1.44 -10.81 -9.11
N ASP A 72 1.36 -9.58 -8.60
CA ASP A 72 0.40 -8.58 -9.10
C ASP A 72 0.71 -8.15 -10.53
N VAL A 73 1.97 -7.87 -10.83
CA VAL A 73 2.40 -7.55 -12.20
C VAL A 73 2.13 -8.72 -13.15
N ALA A 74 2.31 -9.96 -12.70
CA ALA A 74 1.98 -11.15 -13.51
C ALA A 74 0.47 -11.34 -13.69
N ALA A 75 -0.32 -11.09 -12.64
CA ALA A 75 -1.78 -11.14 -12.69
C ALA A 75 -2.34 -10.08 -13.62
N MET A 76 -1.81 -8.84 -13.57
CA MET A 76 -2.18 -7.76 -14.49
C MET A 76 -2.01 -8.20 -15.95
N LYS A 77 -0.88 -8.83 -16.31
CA LYS A 77 -0.66 -9.34 -17.68
C LYS A 77 -1.62 -10.44 -18.05
N THR A 78 -1.89 -11.36 -17.12
CA THR A 78 -2.75 -12.53 -17.36
C THR A 78 -4.22 -12.12 -17.54
N TYR A 79 -4.68 -11.13 -16.78
CA TYR A 79 -6.10 -10.77 -16.66
C TYR A 79 -6.47 -9.45 -17.35
N GLN A 80 -5.54 -8.80 -18.05
CA GLN A 80 -5.78 -7.51 -18.72
C GLN A 80 -6.99 -7.54 -19.67
N SER A 81 -7.20 -8.67 -20.36
CA SER A 81 -8.28 -8.84 -21.35
C SER A 81 -9.43 -9.71 -20.85
N THR A 82 -9.49 -9.99 -19.55
CA THR A 82 -10.57 -10.77 -18.95
C THR A 82 -11.58 -9.84 -18.29
N ASP A 83 -12.86 -10.18 -18.42
CA ASP A 83 -13.94 -9.52 -17.70
C ASP A 83 -13.90 -9.95 -16.22
N ILE A 84 -13.13 -9.21 -15.42
CA ILE A 84 -13.03 -9.44 -13.99
C ILE A 84 -13.99 -8.52 -13.23
N ASP A 85 -14.46 -8.99 -12.08
CA ASP A 85 -15.34 -8.19 -11.24
C ASP A 85 -14.65 -6.92 -10.75
N GLN A 86 -15.35 -5.80 -10.82
CA GLN A 86 -14.84 -4.51 -10.40
C GLN A 86 -15.06 -4.29 -8.91
N VAL A 87 -14.06 -3.77 -8.20
CA VAL A 87 -14.22 -3.35 -6.81
C VAL A 87 -14.88 -1.97 -6.80
N VAL A 88 -16.16 -1.91 -6.44
CA VAL A 88 -16.93 -0.65 -6.35
C VAL A 88 -16.62 0.08 -5.05
N SER A 89 -16.54 -0.66 -3.95
CA SER A 89 -16.15 -0.11 -2.65
C SER A 89 -15.55 -1.17 -1.76
N TYR A 90 -14.79 -0.74 -0.76
CA TYR A 90 -14.19 -1.65 0.20
C TYR A 90 -14.03 -1.00 1.57
N LYS A 91 -14.06 -1.81 2.63
CA LYS A 91 -13.80 -1.38 4.01
C LYS A 91 -12.74 -2.26 4.65
N ILE A 92 -11.58 -1.67 4.93
CA ILE A 92 -10.45 -2.34 5.58
C ILE A 92 -10.50 -2.09 7.09
N LYS A 93 -10.53 -3.18 7.87
CA LYS A 93 -10.39 -3.17 9.32
C LYS A 93 -9.14 -3.94 9.73
N ILE A 94 -8.13 -3.24 10.23
CA ILE A 94 -6.94 -3.89 10.82
C ILE A 94 -7.35 -4.51 12.17
N LYS A 95 -7.21 -5.84 12.28
CA LYS A 95 -7.54 -6.62 13.49
C LYS A 95 -6.35 -6.74 14.42
N SER A 96 -5.16 -6.85 13.85
CA SER A 96 -3.89 -6.85 14.57
C SER A 96 -2.79 -6.30 13.69
N CYS A 97 -1.82 -5.64 14.30
CA CYS A 97 -0.62 -5.15 13.64
C CYS A 97 0.48 -5.03 14.68
N LYS A 98 1.66 -5.53 14.37
CA LYS A 98 2.84 -5.37 15.21
C LYS A 98 4.09 -5.26 14.36
N LYS A 99 5.01 -4.40 14.78
CA LYS A 99 6.37 -4.35 14.26
C LYS A 99 7.23 -5.38 14.99
N THR A 100 8.05 -6.11 14.25
CA THR A 100 9.09 -7.00 14.78
C THR A 100 10.40 -6.23 14.99
N SER A 101 11.32 -6.80 15.76
CA SER A 101 12.66 -6.24 15.96
C SER A 101 13.44 -6.05 14.65
N TYR A 102 13.16 -6.87 13.63
CA TYR A 102 13.81 -6.82 12.32
C TYR A 102 13.16 -5.84 11.32
N GLY A 103 12.30 -4.92 11.78
CA GLY A 103 11.70 -3.92 10.90
C GLY A 103 10.54 -4.43 10.04
N ILE A 104 10.00 -5.61 10.33
CA ILE A 104 8.83 -6.15 9.62
C ILE A 104 7.56 -5.79 10.38
N ILE A 105 6.60 -5.17 9.71
CA ILE A 105 5.24 -5.00 10.21
C ILE A 105 4.42 -6.21 9.78
N LYS A 106 3.73 -6.87 10.70
CA LYS A 106 2.85 -8.00 10.36
C LYS A 106 1.54 -7.96 11.13
N GLY A 107 0.49 -8.47 10.52
CA GLY A 107 -0.83 -8.36 11.10
C GLY A 107 -1.92 -9.11 10.34
N LYS A 108 -3.16 -8.87 10.78
CA LYS A 108 -4.36 -9.39 10.14
C LYS A 108 -5.28 -8.23 9.80
N ALA A 109 -5.85 -8.25 8.60
CA ALA A 109 -6.87 -7.33 8.15
C ALA A 109 -8.13 -8.11 7.79
N GLU A 110 -9.29 -7.57 8.09
CA GLU A 110 -10.55 -7.99 7.51
C GLU A 110 -10.94 -6.95 6.46
N ILE A 111 -11.24 -7.41 5.25
CA ILE A 111 -11.65 -6.54 4.16
C ILE A 111 -13.02 -6.99 3.70
N ARG A 112 -13.96 -6.05 3.75
CA ARG A 112 -15.28 -6.17 3.16
C ARG A 112 -15.20 -5.57 1.76
N TRP A 113 -15.52 -6.35 0.75
CA TRP A 113 -15.50 -6.01 -0.66
C TRP A 113 -16.92 -5.92 -1.18
N VAL A 114 -17.21 -4.85 -1.93
CA VAL A 114 -18.41 -4.76 -2.77
C VAL A 114 -17.93 -4.81 -4.20
N MET A 115 -18.25 -5.91 -4.88
CA MET A 115 -17.83 -6.18 -6.25
C MET A 115 -19.02 -6.14 -7.20
N ARG A 116 -18.81 -5.56 -8.37
CA ARG A 116 -19.81 -5.53 -9.45
C ARG A 116 -19.36 -6.45 -10.58
N SER A 117 -20.22 -7.42 -10.87
CA SER A 117 -20.20 -8.24 -12.07
C SER A 117 -21.18 -7.65 -13.10
N VAL A 118 -21.19 -8.18 -14.33
CA VAL A 118 -22.09 -7.71 -15.41
C VAL A 118 -23.57 -7.65 -15.00
N ASN A 119 -24.04 -8.61 -14.20
CA ASN A 119 -25.46 -8.76 -13.85
C ASN A 119 -25.76 -8.66 -12.35
N ASP A 120 -24.75 -8.48 -11.49
CA ASP A 120 -24.94 -8.56 -10.04
C ASP A 120 -23.93 -7.70 -9.27
N THR A 121 -24.31 -7.29 -8.06
CA THR A 121 -23.39 -6.69 -7.09
C THR A 121 -23.33 -7.61 -5.89
N ARG A 122 -22.16 -8.21 -5.66
CA ARG A 122 -21.93 -9.11 -4.54
C ARG A 122 -21.08 -8.48 -3.47
N GLU A 123 -21.36 -8.88 -2.24
CA GLU A 123 -20.59 -8.46 -1.09
C GLU A 123 -19.86 -9.65 -0.47
N GLU A 124 -18.56 -9.50 -0.25
CA GLU A 124 -17.74 -10.53 0.34
C GLU A 124 -16.91 -9.98 1.50
N LYS A 125 -16.68 -10.79 2.53
CA LYS A 125 -15.84 -10.41 3.66
C LYS A 125 -14.78 -11.47 3.89
N HIS A 126 -13.52 -11.09 3.69
CA HIS A 126 -12.38 -12.00 3.82
C HIS A 126 -11.38 -11.50 4.86
N SER A 127 -10.72 -12.45 5.51
CA SER A 127 -9.57 -12.17 6.38
C SER A 127 -8.29 -12.35 5.59
N TYR A 128 -7.32 -11.48 5.85
CA TYR A 128 -6.01 -11.50 5.22
C TYR A 128 -4.93 -11.41 6.28
N PHE A 129 -3.89 -12.22 6.12
CA PHE A 129 -2.60 -11.99 6.74
C PHE A 129 -1.78 -11.04 5.87
N PHE A 130 -1.17 -10.02 6.47
CA PHE A 130 -0.31 -9.09 5.77
C PHE A 130 1.06 -8.96 6.41
N THR A 131 2.06 -8.64 5.59
CA THR A 131 3.37 -8.17 6.03
C THR A 131 3.77 -6.93 5.24
N GLY A 132 4.47 -6.02 5.90
CA GLY A 132 5.19 -4.92 5.29
C GLY A 132 6.61 -4.85 5.83
N GLU A 133 7.52 -4.32 5.04
CA GLU A 133 8.93 -4.15 5.40
C GLU A 133 9.28 -2.66 5.42
N ILE A 134 9.87 -2.21 6.52
CA ILE A 134 10.32 -0.84 6.69
C ILE A 134 11.73 -0.74 6.10
N ASN A 135 11.86 -0.01 5.00
CA ASN A 135 13.14 0.34 4.40
C ASN A 135 13.58 1.74 4.86
N GLN A 136 14.80 2.15 4.50
CA GLN A 136 15.37 3.45 4.89
C GLN A 136 14.52 4.68 4.50
N LYS A 137 13.64 4.55 3.49
CA LYS A 137 12.86 5.67 2.92
C LYS A 137 11.35 5.54 3.10
N ASN A 138 10.82 4.32 3.18
CA ASN A 138 9.38 4.05 3.26
C ASN A 138 9.10 2.60 3.71
N THR A 139 7.85 2.35 4.05
CA THR A 139 7.32 0.98 4.24
C THR A 139 6.71 0.49 2.94
N LYS A 140 6.98 -0.78 2.58
CA LYS A 140 6.34 -1.45 1.44
C LYS A 140 5.59 -2.69 1.89
N LEU A 141 4.44 -2.95 1.29
CA LEU A 141 3.68 -4.18 1.47
C LEU A 141 4.43 -5.34 0.81
N THR A 142 4.67 -6.43 1.55
CA THR A 142 5.41 -7.60 1.06
C THR A 142 4.55 -8.85 0.94
N GLN A 143 3.40 -8.88 1.63
CA GLN A 143 2.44 -9.97 1.56
C GLN A 143 1.03 -9.46 1.88
N LEU A 144 0.05 -9.97 1.13
CA LEU A 144 -1.38 -9.90 1.45
C LEU A 144 -2.03 -11.22 1.03
N LYS A 145 -2.24 -12.12 2.00
CA LYS A 145 -2.69 -13.49 1.75
C LYS A 145 -4.02 -13.74 2.46
N LYS A 146 -5.05 -14.16 1.72
CA LYS A 146 -6.34 -14.58 2.28
C LYS A 146 -6.14 -15.78 3.23
N ILE A 147 -6.80 -15.77 4.39
CA ILE A 147 -6.75 -16.80 5.44
C ILE A 147 -8.14 -17.22 5.90
#